data_AF-A0A7G8JK66-F1
#
_entry.id   AF-A0A7G8JK66-F1
#
_cell.length_a   1.000
_cell.length_b   1.000
_cell.length_c   1.000
_cell.angle_alpha   90.00
_cell.angle_beta   90.00
_cell.angle_gamma   90.00
#
_symmetry.space_group_name_H-M   'P 1'
#
loop_
_entity.id
_entity.type
_entity.pdbx_description
1 polymer ?
#
loop_
_entity_poly.entity_id
_entity_poly.type
_entity_poly.pdbx_seq_one_letter_code
_entity_poly.pdbx_strand_id
1 'polypeptide(L)' 'MSPTDLSSLKWGKDGELSNNDTLNLVERLMRAEEESKRSDLNCSSIHQLQPTEES' A
#
# COMPACT_ATOMS: atom_id res chain seq x y z
N MET A 1 -6.60 -7.26 -2.85
CA MET A 1 -7.03 -6.32 -1.79
C MET A 1 -6.57 -4.95 -2.23
N SER A 2 -7.47 -4.00 -2.44
CA SER A 2 -7.08 -2.63 -2.82
C SER A 2 -6.21 -2.01 -1.72
N PRO A 3 -5.13 -1.30 -2.07
CA PRO A 3 -4.26 -0.67 -1.10
C PRO A 3 -5.07 0.43 -0.40
N THR A 4 -5.44 0.16 0.85
CA THR A 4 -6.09 1.10 1.77
C THR A 4 -7.51 1.51 1.35
N ASP A 5 -8.51 0.74 1.76
CA ASP A 5 -9.90 1.18 1.70
C ASP A 5 -10.11 2.38 2.65
N LEU A 6 -10.36 3.55 2.06
CA LEU A 6 -10.59 4.81 2.76
C LEU A 6 -12.07 5.09 3.02
N SER A 7 -12.97 4.26 2.53
CA SER A 7 -14.42 4.44 2.70
C SER A 7 -14.86 4.37 4.17
N SER A 8 -14.05 3.74 5.03
CA SER A 8 -14.29 3.67 6.47
C SER A 8 -13.99 4.98 7.23
N LEU A 9 -13.28 5.94 6.62
CA LEU A 9 -12.97 7.20 7.29
C LEU A 9 -14.20 8.09 7.38
N LYS A 10 -14.42 8.66 8.56
CA LYS A 10 -15.57 9.53 8.81
C LYS A 10 -15.15 11.00 8.71
N TRP A 11 -15.67 11.66 7.69
CA TRP A 11 -15.53 13.09 7.51
C TRP A 11 -16.57 13.84 8.34
N GLY A 12 -16.13 14.91 9.01
CA GLY A 12 -16.97 15.85 9.72
C GLY A 12 -17.81 16.70 8.76
N LYS A 13 -18.74 17.47 9.32
CA LYS A 13 -19.67 18.31 8.53
C LYS A 13 -18.96 19.35 7.66
N ASP A 14 -17.81 19.81 8.12
CA ASP A 14 -16.99 20.81 7.43
C ASP A 14 -15.98 20.17 6.45
N GLY A 15 -16.05 18.85 6.25
CA GLY A 15 -15.10 18.13 5.41
C GLY A 15 -13.75 17.89 6.08
N GLU A 16 -13.66 18.03 7.40
CA GLU A 16 -12.46 17.73 8.18
C GLU A 16 -12.53 16.32 8.79
N LEU A 17 -11.39 15.64 8.93
CA LEU A 17 -11.32 14.39 9.67
C LEU A 17 -11.26 14.65 11.17
N SER A 18 -11.83 13.75 11.96
CA SER A 18 -11.57 13.78 13.39
C SER A 18 -10.08 13.54 13.68
N ASN A 19 -9.58 13.98 14.84
CA ASN A 19 -8.20 13.72 15.24
C ASN A 19 -7.89 12.21 15.26
N ASN A 20 -8.85 11.38 15.68
CA ASN A 20 -8.69 9.93 15.72
C ASN A 20 -8.62 9.32 14.32
N ASP A 21 -9.49 9.76 13.41
CA ASP A 21 -9.51 9.28 12.02
C ASP A 21 -8.27 9.75 11.25
N THR A 22 -7.77 10.96 11.56
CA THR A 22 -6.50 11.47 11.03
C THR A 22 -5.32 10.59 11.44
N LEU A 23 -5.21 10.24 12.73
CA LEU A 23 -4.16 9.35 13.21
C LEU A 23 -4.28 7.95 12.58
N ASN A 24 -5.51 7.44 12.45
CA ASN A 24 -5.75 6.15 11.81
C ASN A 24 -5.34 6.15 10.33
N LEU A 25 -5.60 7.24 9.61
CA LEU A 25 -5.17 7.43 8.23
C LEU A 25 -3.65 7.41 8.10
N VAL A 26 -2.96 8.17 8.96
CA VAL A 26 -1.50 8.25 8.97
C VAL A 26 -0.88 6.87 9.21
N GLU A 27 -1.42 6.10 10.16
CA GLU A 27 -0.93 4.75 10.44
C GLU A 27 -1.10 3.81 9.23
N ARG A 28 -2.24 3.88 8.54
CA ARG A 28 -2.49 3.07 7.33
C ARG A 28 -1.55 3.46 6.19
N LEU A 29 -1.31 4.75 5.99
CA LEU A 29 -0.38 5.25 4.97
C LEU A 29 1.05 4.78 5.23
N MET A 30 1.51 4.91 6.48
CA MET A 30 2.85 4.45 6.88
C MET A 30 3.03 2.94 6.61
N ARG A 31 2.04 2.12 6.95
CA ARG A 31 2.07 0.66 6.66
C ARG A 31 2.09 0.38 5.16
N ALA A 32 1.32 1.13 4.38
CA ALA A 32 1.29 0.95 2.92
C ALA A 32 2.63 1.34 2.27
N GLU A 33 3.28 2.39 2.75
CA GLU A 33 4.62 2.79 2.30
C GLU A 33 5.68 1.74 2.67
N GLU A 34 5.63 1.18 3.87
CA GLU A 34 6.52 0.09 4.30
C GLU A 34 6.35 -1.16 3.41
N GLU A 35 5.10 -1.54 3.13
CA GLU A 35 4.80 -2.68 2.26
C GLU A 35 5.23 -2.44 0.81
N SER A 36 5.04 -1.22 0.29
CA SER A 36 5.52 -0.83 -1.04
C SER A 36 7.04 -0.93 -1.13
N LYS A 37 7.75 -0.35 -0.16
CA LYS A 37 9.21 -0.39 -0.10
C LYS A 37 9.74 -1.82 0.03
N ARG A 38 9.02 -2.69 0.73
CA ARG A 38 9.35 -4.12 0.83
C ARG A 38 9.08 -4.86 -0.49
N SER A 39 8.04 -4.47 -1.22
CA SER A 39 7.69 -5.05 -2.52
C SER A 39 8.70 -4.68 -3.61
N ASP A 40 9.21 -3.44 -3.61
CA ASP A 40 10.28 -3.00 -4.52
C ASP A 40 11.59 -3.79 -4.34
N LEU A 41 11.86 -4.26 -3.11
CA LEU A 41 12.98 -5.15 -2.80
C LEU A 41 12.71 -6.63 -3.17
N ASN A 42 11.45 -7.00 -3.42
CA ASN A 42 11.05 -8.38 -3.75
C ASN A 42 10.90 -8.60 -5.27
N CYS A 43 10.62 -7.55 -6.05
CA CYS A 43 10.53 -7.64 -7.52
C CYS A 43 11.89 -7.77 -8.22
N SER A 44 13.00 -7.49 -7.54
CA SER A 44 14.35 -7.65 -8.12
C SER A 44 14.86 -9.10 -8.12
N SER A 45 14.11 -10.06 -7.57
CA SER A 45 14.55 -11.46 -7.43
C SER A 45 13.85 -12.50 -8.33
N ILE A 46 12.98 -12.10 -9.28
CA ILE A 46 12.38 -13.05 -10.24
C ILE A 46 12.56 -12.56 -11.67
N HIS A 47 13.81 -12.54 -12.13
CA HIS A 47 14.19 -12.67 -13.53
C HIS A 47 15.38 -13.64 -13.65
N GLN A 48 15.30 -14.78 -12.98
CA GLN A 48 16.19 -15.91 -13.26
C GLN A 48 15.33 -17.12 -13.62
N LEU A 49 15.64 -17.71 -14.78
CA LEU A 49 15.07 -18.93 -15.39
C LEU A 49 13.89 -18.72 -16.34
N GLN A 50 14.20 -18.31 -17.57
CA GLN A 50 13.72 -19.08 -18.72
C GLN A 50 14.95 -19.69 -19.41
N PRO A 51 15.12 -21.02 -19.43
CA PRO A 51 15.99 -21.66 -20.40
C PRO A 51 15.32 -21.55 -21.76
N THR A 52 15.91 -20.78 -22.68
CA THR A 52 15.60 -20.85 -24.10
C THR A 52 16.04 -22.22 -24.61
N GLU A 53 15.08 -23.13 -24.72
CA GLU A 53 15.12 -24.27 -25.63
C GLU A 53 14.26 -23.97 -26.87
N GLU A 54 14.56 -24.64 -27.98
CA GLU A 54 14.02 -24.54 -29.37
C GLU A 54 14.48 -23.35 -30.22
N SER A 55 14.95 -23.51 -31.47
CA SER A 55 15.12 -24.70 -32.32
C SER A 55 16.12 -24.42 -33.46
#